data_AF-A0A9W8NKY3-F1
#
_entry.id   AF-A0A9W8NKY3-F1
#
_cell.length_a   1.000
_cell.length_b   1.000
_cell.length_c   1.000
_cell.angle_alpha   90.00
_cell.angle_beta   90.00
_cell.angle_gamma   90.00
#
_symmetry.space_group_name_H-M   'P 1'
#
loop_
_entity.id
_entity.type
_entity.pdbx_description
1 polymer ?
#
loop_
_entity_poly.entity_id
_entity_poly.type
_entity_poly.pdbx_seq_one_letter_code
_entity_poly.pdbx_strand_id
1 'polypeptide(L)'
;MSEAVPTRRLSTGGKPPIKVRFHYVVEEAPSHDVQTPCMTAWEKEEIVAYPKGWPEWDYEVGDTRPMWSIQVYDTTPHSDNREHLGALAEMLHRDTKQVRYASGRDERDRVDVWGMPLPIDMPDEERVARCKAHMQAEIVARECAPAGTAYDFHIPQLSTINMWKRGLVIIDRQQEQWNDGEGGFLVVKWGVHPSYIEMMNREISLPGDPPYTGPESEMHFWRETQTDLGSSLMDLREGVESHNVDISQRFESVSVASTG
;
A
#
# COMPACT_ATOMS: atom_id res chain seq x y z
N MET A 1 60.05 -13.05 -4.50
CA MET A 1 58.86 -13.30 -3.67
C MET A 1 57.67 -12.96 -4.54
N SER A 2 56.95 -13.98 -5.04
CA SER A 2 55.79 -13.78 -5.90
C SER A 2 54.57 -13.45 -5.04
N GLU A 3 53.99 -12.27 -5.23
CA GLU A 3 52.71 -11.91 -4.61
C GLU A 3 51.62 -12.89 -5.09
N ALA A 4 51.00 -13.58 -4.14
CA ALA A 4 49.86 -14.42 -4.42
C ALA A 4 48.68 -13.52 -4.83
N VAL A 5 48.32 -13.55 -6.11
CA VAL A 5 47.09 -12.93 -6.62
C VAL A 5 45.92 -13.58 -5.87
N PRO A 6 45.05 -12.81 -5.18
CA PRO A 6 43.92 -13.39 -4.47
C PRO A 6 42.99 -14.08 -5.45
N THR A 7 42.94 -15.41 -5.41
CA THR A 7 41.99 -16.20 -6.20
C THR A 7 40.59 -15.90 -5.68
N ARG A 8 39.85 -15.05 -6.41
CA ARG A 8 38.44 -14.76 -6.16
C ARG A 8 37.70 -16.10 -6.09
N ARG A 9 37.01 -16.38 -4.98
CA ARG A 9 36.15 -17.56 -4.84
C ARG A 9 35.22 -17.62 -6.05
N LEU A 10 35.15 -18.79 -6.69
CA LEU A 10 34.18 -19.08 -7.74
C LEU A 10 32.77 -18.85 -7.16
N SER A 11 32.07 -17.87 -7.73
CA SER A 11 30.70 -17.52 -7.35
C SER A 11 29.79 -18.72 -7.56
N THR A 12 28.92 -19.01 -6.59
CA THR A 12 28.04 -20.19 -6.51
C THR A 12 26.84 -20.16 -7.47
N GLY A 13 27.02 -19.72 -8.72
CA GLY A 13 26.00 -19.82 -9.77
C GLY A 13 24.91 -18.74 -9.79
N GLY A 14 25.08 -17.63 -9.06
CA GLY A 14 24.17 -16.47 -9.15
C GLY A 14 24.40 -15.61 -10.40
N LYS A 15 23.35 -14.92 -10.87
CA LYS A 15 23.45 -13.88 -11.92
C LYS A 15 24.47 -12.81 -11.49
N PRO A 16 25.28 -12.27 -12.42
CA PRO A 16 26.23 -11.23 -12.07
C PRO A 16 25.52 -9.96 -11.59
N PRO A 17 26.18 -9.17 -10.73
CA PRO A 17 25.59 -7.94 -10.23
C PRO A 17 25.33 -6.96 -11.37
N ILE A 18 24.13 -6.39 -11.38
CA ILE A 18 23.73 -5.30 -12.27
C ILE A 18 23.85 -3.95 -11.55
N LYS A 19 23.93 -2.88 -12.32
CA LYS A 19 23.76 -1.53 -11.79
C LYS A 19 22.35 -1.07 -12.08
N VAL A 20 21.56 -0.87 -11.02
CA VAL A 20 20.22 -0.31 -11.09
C VAL A 20 20.23 1.16 -10.65
N ARG A 21 19.33 1.95 -11.23
CA ARG A 21 18.96 3.29 -10.78
C ARG A 21 17.48 3.25 -10.43
N PHE A 22 17.13 3.89 -9.33
CA PHE A 22 15.75 4.02 -8.89
C PHE A 22 15.24 5.43 -9.20
N HIS A 23 13.99 5.51 -9.65
CA HIS A 23 13.29 6.77 -9.91
C HIS A 23 11.94 6.74 -9.21
N TYR A 24 11.52 7.89 -8.67
CA TYR A 24 10.14 8.04 -8.21
C TYR A 24 9.27 8.46 -9.38
N VAL A 25 8.18 7.74 -9.60
CA VAL A 25 7.15 8.05 -10.58
C VAL A 25 5.95 8.58 -9.82
N VAL A 26 5.45 9.73 -10.25
CA VAL A 26 4.20 10.32 -9.77
C VAL A 26 3.26 10.47 -10.95
N GLU A 27 2.06 9.93 -10.82
CA GLU A 27 1.05 9.98 -11.88
C GLU A 27 -0.36 10.08 -11.30
N GLU A 28 -1.32 10.51 -12.13
CA GLU A 28 -2.72 10.57 -11.73
C GLU A 28 -3.33 9.15 -11.72
N ALA A 29 -4.03 8.83 -10.64
CA ALA A 29 -4.83 7.62 -10.54
C ALA A 29 -6.30 7.92 -10.82
N PRO A 30 -7.05 6.99 -11.45
CA PRO A 30 -8.47 7.17 -11.70
C PRO A 30 -9.26 7.21 -10.39
N SER A 31 -10.29 8.06 -10.38
CA SER A 31 -11.28 8.20 -9.32
C SER A 31 -12.68 7.84 -9.83
N HIS A 32 -13.52 7.30 -8.95
CA HIS A 32 -14.91 6.98 -9.24
C HIS A 32 -15.82 8.21 -9.42
N ASP A 33 -15.51 9.36 -8.82
CA ASP A 33 -16.40 10.54 -8.79
C ASP A 33 -15.90 11.74 -9.59
N VAL A 34 -14.72 11.65 -10.20
CA VAL A 34 -13.99 12.69 -10.97
C VAL A 34 -13.61 13.93 -10.15
N GLN A 35 -14.30 14.20 -9.04
CA GLN A 35 -14.14 15.38 -8.19
C GLN A 35 -13.01 15.22 -7.17
N THR A 36 -12.73 13.99 -6.76
CA THR A 36 -11.68 13.67 -5.79
C THR A 36 -10.40 13.29 -6.54
N PRO A 37 -9.45 14.22 -6.74
CA PRO A 37 -8.19 13.91 -7.41
C PRO A 37 -7.38 12.87 -6.62
N CYS A 38 -6.67 12.00 -7.33
CA CYS A 38 -5.76 11.03 -6.74
C CYS A 38 -4.42 11.08 -7.45
N MET A 39 -3.35 11.26 -6.68
CA MET A 39 -1.98 11.14 -7.16
C MET A 39 -1.36 9.90 -6.56
N THR A 40 -0.79 9.04 -7.39
CA THR A 40 -0.06 7.86 -6.94
C THR A 40 1.44 8.12 -7.06
N ALA A 41 2.21 7.59 -6.11
CA ALA A 41 3.67 7.58 -6.17
C ALA A 41 4.23 6.18 -5.95
N TRP A 42 5.21 5.81 -6.76
CA TRP A 42 5.90 4.52 -6.68
C TRP A 42 7.35 4.61 -7.18
N GLU A 43 8.14 3.57 -6.90
CA GLU A 43 9.52 3.49 -7.36
C GLU A 43 9.65 2.59 -8.59
N LYS A 44 10.25 3.15 -9.64
CA LYS A 44 10.63 2.47 -10.86
C LYS A 44 12.11 2.12 -10.84
N GLU A 45 12.42 0.88 -11.21
CA GLU A 45 13.79 0.43 -11.42
C GLU A 45 14.20 0.61 -12.89
N GLU A 46 15.43 1.07 -13.11
CA GLU A 46 16.08 1.18 -14.42
C GLU A 46 17.43 0.49 -14.38
N ILE A 47 17.66 -0.51 -15.24
CA ILE A 47 19.00 -1.10 -15.39
C ILE A 47 19.87 -0.14 -16.20
N VAL A 48 20.93 0.37 -15.58
CA VAL A 48 21.86 1.33 -16.19
C VAL A 48 23.00 0.63 -16.93
N ALA A 49 23.35 -0.59 -16.51
CA ALA A 49 24.42 -1.36 -17.15
C ALA A 49 24.25 -2.87 -16.94
N TYR A 50 24.34 -3.61 -18.04
CA TYR A 50 24.40 -5.07 -18.05
C TYR A 50 25.86 -5.56 -17.98
N PRO A 51 26.12 -6.66 -17.26
CA PRO A 51 27.40 -7.34 -17.30
C PRO A 51 27.79 -7.76 -18.71
N LYS A 52 29.05 -7.56 -19.09
CA LYS A 52 29.56 -7.93 -20.41
C LYS A 52 29.36 -9.43 -20.66
N GLY A 53 28.75 -9.77 -21.79
CA GLY A 53 28.51 -11.15 -22.21
C GLY A 53 27.22 -11.77 -21.64
N TRP A 54 26.39 -10.98 -20.95
CA TRP A 54 25.06 -11.39 -20.50
C TRP A 54 24.00 -10.65 -21.31
N PRO A 55 22.99 -11.34 -21.83
CA PRO A 55 21.92 -10.70 -22.55
C PRO A 55 20.95 -9.95 -21.63
N GLU A 56 20.27 -8.93 -22.16
CA GLU A 56 19.36 -8.07 -21.39
C GLU A 56 18.15 -8.83 -20.84
N TRP A 57 17.62 -9.78 -21.61
CA TRP A 57 16.45 -10.60 -21.24
C TRP A 57 16.69 -11.54 -20.06
N ASP A 58 17.95 -11.72 -19.61
CA ASP A 58 18.25 -12.47 -18.40
C ASP A 58 17.91 -11.68 -17.12
N TYR A 59 17.49 -10.42 -17.23
CA TYR A 59 17.16 -9.57 -16.09
C TYR A 59 15.74 -9.04 -16.23
N GLU A 60 14.90 -9.37 -15.24
CA GLU A 60 13.60 -8.74 -15.05
C GLU A 60 13.83 -7.38 -14.39
N VAL A 61 13.24 -6.33 -14.93
CA VAL A 61 13.28 -4.99 -14.34
C VAL A 61 11.95 -4.75 -13.66
N GLY A 62 11.98 -4.22 -12.44
CA GLY A 62 10.80 -3.64 -11.80
C GLY A 62 10.37 -2.34 -12.48
N ASP A 63 10.03 -2.37 -13.77
CA ASP A 63 9.61 -1.19 -14.53
C ASP A 63 8.08 -1.00 -14.54
N THR A 64 7.35 -2.00 -14.06
CA THR A 64 5.90 -2.01 -13.92
C THR A 64 5.45 -1.32 -12.64
N ARG A 65 4.33 -0.60 -12.74
CA ARG A 65 3.62 -0.03 -11.58
C ARG A 65 3.27 -1.17 -10.61
N PRO A 66 3.53 -1.01 -9.30
CA PRO A 66 3.02 -1.91 -8.28
C PRO A 66 1.52 -2.10 -8.43
N MET A 67 0.99 -3.32 -8.24
CA MET A 67 -0.44 -3.61 -8.45
C MET A 67 -1.34 -2.98 -7.39
N TRP A 68 -0.82 -2.84 -6.17
CA TRP A 68 -1.60 -2.43 -5.01
C TRP A 68 -1.02 -1.18 -4.34
N SER A 69 -1.88 -0.47 -3.61
CA SER A 69 -1.54 0.80 -2.96
C SER A 69 -1.94 0.89 -1.49
N ILE A 70 -1.16 1.66 -0.73
CA ILE A 70 -1.57 2.20 0.56
C ILE A 70 -2.38 3.47 0.34
N GLN A 71 -3.56 3.55 0.97
CA GLN A 71 -4.48 4.68 0.79
C GLN A 71 -4.20 5.78 1.81
N VAL A 72 -3.95 6.99 1.33
CA VAL A 72 -3.78 8.20 2.14
C VAL A 72 -4.78 9.25 1.67
N TYR A 73 -5.46 9.90 2.59
CA TYR A 73 -6.40 10.98 2.32
C TYR A 73 -5.85 12.29 2.85
N ASP A 74 -5.52 13.23 1.98
CA ASP A 74 -5.31 14.61 2.39
C ASP A 74 -6.68 15.31 2.46
N THR A 75 -7.02 15.78 3.66
CA THR A 75 -8.29 16.45 3.95
C THR A 75 -8.10 17.91 4.35
N THR A 76 -6.89 18.43 4.17
CA THR A 76 -6.57 19.83 4.41
C THR A 76 -7.21 20.74 3.34
N PRO A 77 -7.35 22.06 3.58
CA PRO A 77 -7.98 22.96 2.61
C PRO A 77 -7.30 23.07 1.23
N HIS A 78 -6.07 22.59 1.09
CA HIS A 78 -5.29 22.66 -0.16
C HIS A 78 -5.24 21.33 -0.91
N SER A 79 -5.97 20.32 -0.43
CA SER A 79 -5.94 18.98 -0.99
C SER A 79 -6.62 18.86 -2.35
N ASP A 80 -7.24 19.91 -2.88
CA ASP A 80 -7.75 19.97 -4.26
C ASP A 80 -6.65 20.29 -5.30
N ASN A 81 -5.48 20.74 -4.86
CA ASN A 81 -4.35 21.06 -5.72
C ASN A 81 -3.55 19.79 -6.09
N ARG A 82 -3.59 19.42 -7.37
CA ARG A 82 -2.88 18.23 -7.91
C ARG A 82 -1.36 18.30 -7.78
N GLU A 83 -0.75 19.48 -7.88
CA GLU A 83 0.69 19.64 -7.71
C GLU A 83 1.10 19.36 -6.27
N HIS A 84 0.31 19.87 -5.32
CA HIS A 84 0.47 19.58 -3.89
C HIS A 84 0.32 18.08 -3.60
N LEU A 85 -0.75 17.44 -4.09
CA LEU A 85 -0.96 16.00 -3.92
C LEU A 85 0.18 15.17 -4.54
N GLY A 86 0.70 15.58 -5.70
CA GLY A 86 1.82 14.89 -6.34
C GLY A 86 3.10 14.98 -5.52
N ALA A 87 3.43 16.17 -5.02
CA ALA A 87 4.57 16.37 -4.13
C ALA A 87 4.42 15.60 -2.82
N LEU A 88 3.21 15.59 -2.25
CA LEU A 88 2.86 14.85 -1.04
C LEU A 88 3.00 13.34 -1.24
N ALA A 89 2.48 12.79 -2.34
CA ALA A 89 2.60 11.37 -2.68
C ALA A 89 4.06 10.93 -2.82
N GLU A 90 4.87 11.70 -3.55
CA GLU A 90 6.31 11.40 -3.70
C GLU A 90 7.04 11.43 -2.36
N MET A 91 6.80 12.48 -1.57
CA MET A 91 7.40 12.65 -0.24
C MET A 91 7.03 11.49 0.68
N LEU A 92 5.75 11.15 0.81
CA LEU A 92 5.29 10.05 1.65
C LEU A 92 5.87 8.72 1.19
N HIS A 93 5.92 8.46 -0.12
CA HIS A 93 6.53 7.23 -0.65
C HIS A 93 8.00 7.17 -0.26
N ARG A 94 8.79 8.18 -0.63
CA ARG A 94 10.23 8.27 -0.39
C ARG A 94 10.60 8.18 1.09
N ASP A 95 9.96 8.97 1.94
CA ASP A 95 10.38 9.17 3.32
C ASP A 95 10.05 7.95 4.20
N THR A 96 9.00 7.19 3.84
CA THR A 96 8.60 6.00 4.61
C THR A 96 9.04 4.68 3.99
N LYS A 97 9.53 4.68 2.72
CA LYS A 97 9.98 3.49 1.98
C LYS A 97 10.91 2.60 2.78
N GLN A 98 11.95 3.18 3.40
CA GLN A 98 12.97 2.39 4.09
C GLN A 98 12.37 1.56 5.25
N VAL A 99 11.45 2.15 6.01
CA VAL A 99 10.75 1.46 7.10
C VAL A 99 9.79 0.42 6.54
N ARG A 100 9.00 0.78 5.52
CA ARG A 100 8.06 -0.14 4.85
C ARG A 100 8.75 -1.39 4.31
N TYR A 101 9.97 -1.28 3.80
CA TYR A 101 10.68 -2.38 3.12
C TYR A 101 11.65 -3.12 4.07
N ALA A 102 11.77 -2.70 5.33
CA ALA A 102 12.69 -3.31 6.29
C ALA A 102 12.33 -4.77 6.64
N SER A 103 11.08 -5.18 6.44
CA SER A 103 10.54 -6.52 6.74
C SER A 103 10.94 -7.62 5.75
N GLY A 104 11.64 -7.29 4.65
CA GLY A 104 12.25 -8.28 3.76
C GLY A 104 11.31 -8.96 2.77
N ARG A 105 10.10 -8.44 2.55
CA ARG A 105 9.29 -8.81 1.37
C ARG A 105 9.71 -7.93 0.19
N ASP A 106 10.09 -8.54 -0.93
CA ASP A 106 10.42 -7.82 -2.18
C ASP A 106 9.18 -7.29 -2.93
N GLU A 107 8.00 -7.35 -2.32
CA GLU A 107 6.78 -6.84 -2.93
C GLU A 107 6.78 -5.30 -2.96
N ARG A 108 6.83 -4.74 -4.16
CA ARG A 108 6.76 -3.29 -4.36
C ARG A 108 5.35 -2.80 -4.04
N ASP A 109 5.26 -1.64 -3.40
CA ASP A 109 4.01 -0.93 -3.12
C ASP A 109 3.99 0.46 -3.75
N ARG A 110 2.81 1.06 -3.82
CA ARG A 110 2.63 2.48 -4.15
C ARG A 110 1.81 3.17 -3.06
N VAL A 111 1.89 4.49 -3.01
CA VAL A 111 1.08 5.33 -2.11
C VAL A 111 0.10 6.10 -2.98
N ASP A 112 -1.20 5.91 -2.75
CA ASP A 112 -2.26 6.67 -3.40
C ASP A 112 -2.72 7.78 -2.45
N VAL A 113 -2.53 9.05 -2.84
CA VAL A 113 -2.93 10.22 -2.06
C VAL A 113 -4.17 10.86 -2.70
N TRP A 114 -5.28 10.79 -1.98
CA TRP A 114 -6.58 11.34 -2.34
C TRP A 114 -6.75 12.75 -1.80
N GLY A 115 -7.18 13.66 -2.66
CA GLY A 115 -7.50 15.03 -2.30
C GLY A 115 -8.97 15.21 -1.95
N MET A 116 -9.31 15.30 -0.67
CA MET A 116 -10.71 15.42 -0.23
C MET A 116 -10.85 16.53 0.83
N PRO A 117 -10.88 17.81 0.42
CA PRO A 117 -10.82 18.92 1.36
C PRO A 117 -12.05 18.92 2.27
N LEU A 118 -11.82 18.94 3.59
CA LEU A 118 -12.86 18.96 4.61
C LEU A 118 -12.68 20.15 5.56
N PRO A 119 -13.76 20.62 6.23
CA PRO A 119 -13.65 21.65 7.27
C PRO A 119 -12.60 21.31 8.32
N ILE A 120 -11.80 22.29 8.74
CA ILE A 120 -10.70 22.11 9.71
C ILE A 120 -11.25 21.64 11.07
N ASP A 121 -12.42 22.13 11.45
CA ASP A 121 -13.11 21.85 12.71
C ASP A 121 -14.02 20.60 12.64
N MET A 122 -14.00 19.86 11.52
CA MET A 122 -14.73 18.60 11.41
C MET A 122 -14.19 17.58 12.42
N PRO A 123 -15.07 16.97 13.25
CA PRO A 123 -14.67 15.92 14.19
C PRO A 123 -14.02 14.73 13.50
N ASP A 124 -13.08 14.09 14.19
CA ASP A 124 -12.32 12.96 13.66
C ASP A 124 -13.24 11.82 13.19
N GLU A 125 -14.30 11.51 13.94
CA GLU A 125 -15.25 10.46 13.58
C GLU A 125 -15.97 10.75 12.25
N GLU A 126 -16.39 12.01 12.03
CA GLU A 126 -17.07 12.40 10.79
C GLU A 126 -16.09 12.41 9.61
N ARG A 127 -14.86 12.91 9.84
CA ARG A 127 -13.78 12.90 8.85
C ARG A 127 -13.45 11.48 8.39
N VAL A 128 -13.27 10.58 9.36
CA VAL A 128 -13.02 9.15 9.13
C VAL A 128 -14.18 8.51 8.38
N ALA A 129 -15.43 8.80 8.76
CA ALA A 129 -16.60 8.25 8.09
C ALA A 129 -16.66 8.66 6.60
N ARG A 130 -16.33 9.91 6.27
CA ARG A 130 -16.28 10.40 4.88
C ARG A 130 -15.18 9.73 4.06
N CYS A 131 -13.94 9.70 4.58
CA CYS A 131 -12.82 9.03 3.91
C CYS A 131 -13.10 7.54 3.68
N LYS A 132 -13.64 6.85 4.69
CA LYS A 132 -14.03 5.45 4.59
C LYS A 132 -15.11 5.22 3.53
N ALA A 133 -16.15 6.06 3.50
CA ALA A 133 -17.21 5.96 2.51
C ALA A 133 -16.67 6.14 1.08
N HIS A 134 -15.78 7.11 0.86
CA HIS A 134 -15.11 7.27 -0.42
C HIS A 134 -14.26 6.05 -0.79
N MET A 135 -13.43 5.54 0.12
CA MET A 135 -12.61 4.34 -0.15
C MET A 135 -13.47 3.12 -0.49
N GLN A 136 -14.62 2.95 0.16
CA GLN A 136 -15.56 1.87 -0.15
C GLN A 136 -16.15 2.02 -1.56
N ALA A 137 -16.50 3.24 -1.97
CA ALA A 137 -16.98 3.51 -3.33
C ALA A 137 -15.89 3.24 -4.38
N GLU A 138 -14.64 3.61 -4.11
CA GLU A 138 -13.49 3.31 -4.98
C GLU A 138 -13.25 1.82 -5.13
N ILE A 139 -13.32 1.04 -4.05
CA ILE A 139 -13.19 -0.42 -4.10
C ILE A 139 -14.24 -1.01 -5.03
N VAL A 140 -15.51 -0.63 -4.85
CA VAL A 140 -16.61 -1.13 -5.68
C VAL A 140 -16.42 -0.71 -7.15
N ALA A 141 -16.06 0.54 -7.41
CA ALA A 141 -15.83 1.04 -8.76
C ALA A 141 -14.70 0.29 -9.47
N ARG A 142 -13.60 0.03 -8.76
CA ARG A 142 -12.43 -0.71 -9.29
C ARG A 142 -12.74 -2.19 -9.50
N GLU A 143 -13.51 -2.82 -8.62
CA GLU A 143 -13.96 -4.22 -8.78
C GLU A 143 -14.97 -4.40 -9.94
N CYS A 144 -15.76 -3.37 -10.24
CA CYS A 144 -16.70 -3.38 -11.38
C CYS A 144 -16.10 -2.90 -12.71
N ALA A 145 -14.88 -2.37 -12.72
CA ALA A 145 -14.25 -1.89 -13.94
C ALA A 145 -13.94 -3.05 -14.92
N PRO A 146 -14.01 -2.82 -16.25
CA PRO A 146 -13.73 -3.86 -17.23
C PRO A 146 -12.36 -4.51 -17.01
N ALA A 147 -12.30 -5.83 -17.18
CA ALA A 147 -11.06 -6.59 -17.14
C ALA A 147 -10.02 -5.96 -18.09
N GLY A 148 -8.83 -5.66 -17.58
CA GLY A 148 -7.76 -4.97 -18.30
C GLY A 148 -7.62 -3.47 -17.95
N THR A 149 -8.62 -2.87 -17.29
CA THR A 149 -8.55 -1.48 -16.77
C THR A 149 -8.53 -1.42 -15.24
N ALA A 150 -9.17 -2.40 -14.59
CA ALA A 150 -9.23 -2.55 -13.13
C ALA A 150 -7.89 -2.91 -12.47
N TYR A 151 -6.95 -3.51 -13.23
CA TYR A 151 -5.73 -4.12 -12.69
C TYR A 151 -4.64 -3.13 -12.30
N ASP A 152 -4.71 -1.93 -12.87
CA ASP A 152 -3.65 -0.93 -12.75
C ASP A 152 -3.65 -0.22 -11.39
N PHE A 153 -4.76 -0.29 -10.64
CA PHE A 153 -4.98 0.45 -9.40
C PHE A 153 -5.72 -0.37 -8.33
N HIS A 154 -5.35 -1.63 -8.10
CA HIS A 154 -6.04 -2.45 -7.09
C HIS A 154 -5.90 -1.86 -5.66
N ILE A 155 -6.99 -1.86 -4.88
CA ILE A 155 -7.01 -1.51 -3.45
C ILE A 155 -7.15 -2.81 -2.65
N PRO A 156 -6.10 -3.28 -1.96
CA PRO A 156 -6.09 -4.60 -1.36
C PRO A 156 -6.89 -4.69 -0.07
N GLN A 157 -7.27 -5.93 0.27
CA GLN A 157 -7.63 -6.28 1.64
C GLN A 157 -6.35 -6.42 2.48
N LEU A 158 -6.42 -6.03 3.75
CA LEU A 158 -5.46 -6.47 4.74
C LEU A 158 -5.78 -7.93 5.10
N SER A 159 -4.72 -8.72 5.23
CA SER A 159 -4.64 -10.14 5.54
C SER A 159 -5.04 -10.46 6.95
N THR A 160 -5.29 -11.75 7.12
CA THR A 160 -5.62 -12.47 8.35
C THR A 160 -4.65 -12.24 9.51
N ILE A 161 -3.38 -11.89 9.25
CA ILE A 161 -2.39 -11.58 10.30
C ILE A 161 -2.70 -10.21 10.92
N ASN A 162 -3.34 -9.32 10.16
CA ASN A 162 -3.90 -8.10 10.68
C ASN A 162 -5.30 -8.42 11.23
N MET A 163 -5.61 -7.98 12.45
CA MET A 163 -6.96 -8.11 13.02
C MET A 163 -8.04 -7.48 12.12
N TRP A 164 -7.64 -6.53 11.28
CA TRP A 164 -8.51 -5.70 10.44
C TRP A 164 -8.39 -6.07 8.96
N LYS A 165 -9.48 -5.94 8.20
CA LYS A 165 -9.54 -6.16 6.74
C LYS A 165 -9.14 -4.96 5.92
N ARG A 166 -9.22 -3.75 6.48
CA ARG A 166 -8.98 -2.50 5.76
C ARG A 166 -8.31 -1.48 6.66
N GLY A 167 -7.55 -0.60 6.04
CA GLY A 167 -7.03 0.59 6.69
C GLY A 167 -6.69 1.68 5.69
N LEU A 168 -6.64 2.90 6.18
CA LEU A 168 -6.21 4.11 5.47
C LEU A 168 -5.52 5.06 6.46
N VAL A 169 -4.83 6.05 5.92
CA VAL A 169 -4.29 7.18 6.69
C VAL A 169 -4.98 8.46 6.25
N ILE A 170 -5.31 9.35 7.18
CA ILE A 170 -5.86 10.68 6.90
C ILE A 170 -4.87 11.74 7.38
N ILE A 171 -4.58 12.71 6.54
CA ILE A 171 -3.85 13.93 6.86
C ILE A 171 -4.88 15.03 7.02
N ASP A 172 -5.01 15.55 8.23
CA ASP A 172 -5.97 16.60 8.57
C ASP A 172 -5.32 17.90 9.03
N ARG A 173 -3.98 17.91 9.13
CA ARG A 173 -3.17 19.06 9.53
C ARG A 173 -2.15 19.42 8.47
N GLN A 174 -1.74 20.69 8.49
CA GLN A 174 -0.65 21.17 7.62
C GLN A 174 0.67 20.50 8.00
N GLN A 175 1.61 20.46 7.05
CA GLN A 175 2.87 19.75 7.19
C GLN A 175 3.69 20.21 8.41
N GLU A 176 3.65 21.50 8.72
CA GLU A 176 4.34 22.10 9.86
C GLU A 176 3.81 21.59 11.20
N GLN A 177 2.59 21.04 11.23
CA GLN A 177 1.88 20.60 12.42
C GLN A 177 1.84 19.07 12.54
N TRP A 178 2.49 18.33 11.64
CA TRP A 178 2.45 16.86 11.64
C TRP A 178 3.05 16.22 12.88
N ASN A 179 3.95 16.91 13.57
CA ASN A 179 4.58 16.44 14.80
C ASN A 179 4.06 17.17 16.05
N ASP A 180 3.03 18.00 15.91
CA ASP A 180 2.46 18.75 17.03
C ASP A 180 1.44 17.93 17.82
N GLY A 181 1.58 17.92 19.15
CA GLY A 181 0.66 17.23 20.05
C GLY A 181 0.59 15.73 19.77
N GLU A 182 -0.60 15.23 19.44
CA GLU A 182 -0.85 13.82 19.10
C GLU A 182 -0.44 13.45 17.65
N GLY A 183 -0.02 14.44 16.85
CA GLY A 183 0.39 14.27 15.46
C GLY A 183 -0.67 14.61 14.42
N GLY A 184 -0.25 14.73 13.15
CA GLY A 184 -1.07 15.17 12.02
C GLY A 184 -1.63 14.04 11.15
N PHE A 185 -1.45 12.79 11.56
CA PHE A 185 -1.93 11.62 10.83
C PHE A 185 -2.96 10.87 11.67
N LEU A 186 -4.14 10.62 11.11
CA LEU A 186 -5.15 9.73 11.67
C LEU A 186 -5.05 8.39 10.96
N VAL A 187 -4.57 7.37 11.65
CA VAL A 187 -4.53 5.99 11.13
C VAL A 187 -5.85 5.32 11.44
N VAL A 188 -6.51 4.77 10.43
CA VAL A 188 -7.84 4.15 10.55
C VAL A 188 -7.75 2.70 10.13
N LYS A 189 -8.30 1.78 10.93
CA LYS A 189 -8.48 0.36 10.57
C LYS A 189 -9.91 -0.08 10.88
N TRP A 190 -10.51 -0.92 10.03
CA TRP A 190 -11.88 -1.40 10.23
C TRP A 190 -12.14 -2.75 9.59
N GLY A 191 -13.29 -3.33 9.99
CA GLY A 191 -13.80 -4.60 9.49
C GLY A 191 -12.93 -5.76 9.96
N VAL A 192 -13.25 -6.34 11.12
CA VAL A 192 -12.46 -7.43 11.72
C VAL A 192 -12.39 -8.64 10.78
N HIS A 193 -11.22 -9.28 10.70
CA HIS A 193 -11.06 -10.48 9.88
C HIS A 193 -11.75 -11.69 10.54
N PRO A 194 -12.60 -12.47 9.82
CA PRO A 194 -13.26 -13.65 10.38
C PRO A 194 -12.29 -14.67 10.96
N SER A 195 -11.13 -14.87 10.32
CA SER A 195 -10.10 -15.77 10.84
C SER A 195 -9.54 -15.32 12.18
N TYR A 196 -9.48 -14.01 12.44
CA TYR A 196 -9.07 -13.49 13.75
C TYR A 196 -10.14 -13.83 14.79
N ILE A 197 -11.43 -13.64 14.45
CA ILE A 197 -12.55 -14.03 15.31
C ILE A 197 -12.51 -15.54 15.60
N GLU A 198 -12.29 -16.37 14.59
CA GLU A 198 -12.17 -17.83 14.73
C GLU A 198 -10.97 -18.22 15.60
N MET A 199 -9.82 -17.59 15.40
CA MET A 199 -8.62 -17.81 16.21
C MET A 199 -8.87 -17.45 17.68
N MET A 200 -9.46 -16.29 17.95
CA MET A 200 -9.80 -15.85 19.31
C MET A 200 -10.79 -16.80 19.99
N ASN A 201 -11.81 -17.25 19.26
CA ASN A 201 -12.77 -18.25 19.74
C ASN A 201 -12.12 -19.61 20.03
N ARG A 202 -11.05 -19.98 19.33
CA ARG A 202 -10.32 -21.23 19.58
C ARG A 202 -9.38 -21.13 20.78
N GLU A 203 -8.72 -19.99 20.95
CA GLU A 203 -7.61 -19.84 21.90
C GLU A 203 -8.03 -19.31 23.27
N ILE A 204 -9.12 -18.53 23.34
CA ILE A 204 -9.48 -17.76 24.54
C ILE A 204 -10.84 -18.18 25.11
N SER A 205 -11.74 -18.74 24.30
CA SER A 205 -13.06 -19.16 24.81
C SER A 205 -12.95 -20.39 25.71
N LEU A 206 -13.28 -20.22 26.99
CA LEU A 206 -13.44 -21.36 27.91
C LEU A 206 -14.78 -22.06 27.65
N PRO A 207 -14.92 -23.34 28.05
CA PRO A 207 -16.19 -24.04 27.96
C PRO A 207 -17.31 -23.27 28.70
N GLY A 208 -18.28 -22.75 27.96
CA GLY A 208 -19.42 -22.01 28.49
C GLY A 208 -19.40 -20.50 28.23
N ASP A 209 -18.29 -19.95 27.72
CA ASP A 209 -18.24 -18.55 27.31
C ASP A 209 -19.05 -18.33 26.02
N PRO A 210 -19.68 -17.16 25.87
CA PRO A 210 -20.25 -16.77 24.57
C PRO A 210 -19.13 -16.63 23.54
N PRO A 211 -19.40 -16.90 22.24
CA PRO A 211 -18.41 -16.71 21.21
C PRO A 211 -17.97 -15.24 21.16
N TYR A 212 -16.67 -15.01 21.07
CA TYR A 212 -16.09 -13.73 20.75
C TYR A 212 -16.64 -13.25 19.41
N THR A 213 -17.21 -12.05 19.39
CA THR A 213 -17.82 -11.44 18.20
C THR A 213 -16.93 -10.38 17.54
N GLY A 214 -15.71 -10.17 18.05
CA GLY A 214 -14.86 -9.04 17.67
C GLY A 214 -14.90 -7.90 18.69
N PRO A 215 -14.06 -6.87 18.52
CA PRO A 215 -14.21 -5.59 19.22
C PRO A 215 -15.64 -5.03 19.06
N GLU A 216 -16.13 -4.38 20.12
CA GLU A 216 -17.45 -3.73 20.12
C GLU A 216 -17.57 -2.64 19.04
N SER A 217 -16.44 -2.02 18.66
CA SER A 217 -16.37 -1.07 17.55
C SER A 217 -15.89 -1.75 16.27
N GLU A 218 -16.66 -1.60 15.19
CA GLU A 218 -16.27 -2.05 13.85
C GLU A 218 -15.07 -1.28 13.27
N MET A 219 -14.61 -0.22 13.96
CA MET A 219 -13.65 0.75 13.48
C MET A 219 -12.77 1.29 14.62
N HIS A 220 -11.47 1.38 14.38
CA HIS A 220 -10.51 1.98 15.30
C HIS A 220 -9.69 3.02 14.55
N PHE A 221 -9.46 4.16 15.20
CA PHE A 221 -8.54 5.17 14.72
C PHE A 221 -7.76 5.79 15.87
N TRP A 222 -6.56 6.25 15.56
CA TRP A 222 -5.67 6.94 16.49
C TRP A 222 -4.79 7.91 15.73
N ARG A 223 -4.16 8.84 16.46
CA ARG A 223 -3.25 9.84 15.89
C ARG A 223 -1.79 9.41 15.99
N GLU A 224 -1.02 9.78 14.98
CA GLU A 224 0.42 9.54 14.88
C GLU A 224 1.17 10.76 14.36
N THR A 225 2.43 10.84 14.76
CA THR A 225 3.40 11.81 14.25
C THR A 225 4.01 11.35 12.93
N GLN A 226 4.70 12.25 12.23
CA GLN A 226 5.42 11.87 11.00
C GLN A 226 6.51 10.82 11.26
N THR A 227 7.14 10.84 12.43
CA THR A 227 8.18 9.88 12.80
C THR A 227 7.65 8.47 12.98
N ASP A 228 6.39 8.33 13.40
CA ASP A 228 5.75 7.02 13.65
C ASP A 228 5.06 6.46 12.40
N LEU A 229 4.67 7.34 11.47
CA LEU A 229 3.92 7.00 10.25
C LEU A 229 4.54 5.86 9.46
N GLY A 230 5.88 5.81 9.35
CA GLY A 230 6.57 4.74 8.62
C GLY A 230 6.23 3.34 9.13
N SER A 231 6.09 3.18 10.45
CA SER A 231 5.71 1.91 11.08
C SER A 231 4.26 1.56 10.80
N SER A 232 3.33 2.52 10.86
CA SER A 232 1.93 2.29 10.52
C SER A 232 1.72 1.93 9.05
N LEU A 233 2.45 2.59 8.13
CA LEU A 233 2.40 2.22 6.72
C LEU A 233 3.03 0.84 6.48
N MET A 234 4.08 0.48 7.22
CA MET A 234 4.63 -0.88 7.20
C MET A 234 3.59 -1.91 7.69
N ASP A 235 2.84 -1.62 8.75
CA ASP A 235 1.77 -2.50 9.25
C ASP A 235 0.63 -2.67 8.24
N LEU A 236 0.26 -1.59 7.54
CA LEU A 236 -0.71 -1.67 6.44
C LEU A 236 -0.16 -2.49 5.27
N ARG A 237 1.13 -2.33 4.97
CA ARG A 237 1.83 -3.04 3.91
C ARG A 237 1.92 -4.54 4.18
N GLU A 238 2.46 -4.94 5.34
CA GLU A 238 2.54 -6.33 5.80
C GLU A 238 1.15 -6.95 5.99
N GLY A 239 0.18 -6.08 6.27
CA GLY A 239 -1.22 -6.43 6.22
C GLY A 239 -1.60 -7.00 4.87
N VAL A 240 -1.22 -6.46 3.71
CA VAL A 240 -1.71 -6.94 2.41
C VAL A 240 -1.49 -8.44 2.20
N GLU A 241 -2.56 -9.19 1.86
CA GLU A 241 -2.46 -10.62 1.60
C GLU A 241 -1.47 -10.92 0.48
N SER A 242 -0.44 -11.71 0.77
CA SER A 242 0.45 -12.31 -0.25
C SER A 242 -0.26 -13.32 -1.17
N HIS A 243 -1.60 -13.47 -1.08
CA HIS A 243 -2.41 -14.37 -1.90
C HIS A 243 -2.63 -13.87 -3.34
N ASN A 244 -1.85 -12.90 -3.82
CA ASN A 244 -1.77 -12.55 -5.25
C ASN A 244 -1.32 -13.71 -6.16
N VAL A 245 -0.99 -14.89 -5.60
CA VAL A 245 -0.81 -16.13 -6.37
C VAL A 245 -2.10 -16.58 -7.07
N ASP A 246 -3.29 -16.14 -6.64
CA ASP A 246 -4.57 -16.63 -7.18
C ASP A 246 -5.38 -15.59 -8.00
N ILE A 247 -4.98 -14.30 -8.02
CA ILE A 247 -5.68 -13.30 -8.86
C ILE A 247 -5.49 -13.60 -10.36
N SER A 248 -4.34 -14.16 -10.75
CA SER A 248 -4.12 -14.65 -12.12
C SER A 248 -5.00 -15.85 -12.47
N GLN A 249 -5.22 -16.80 -11.55
CA GLN A 249 -6.02 -18.01 -11.81
C GLN A 249 -7.54 -17.75 -11.76
N ARG A 250 -8.00 -16.78 -10.97
CA ARG A 250 -9.43 -16.45 -10.85
C ARG A 250 -10.07 -15.99 -12.17
N PHE A 251 -9.28 -15.52 -13.14
CA PHE A 251 -9.79 -14.98 -14.40
C PHE A 251 -9.35 -15.73 -15.67
N GLU A 252 -8.37 -16.64 -15.60
CA GLU A 252 -8.14 -17.62 -16.69
C GLU A 252 -9.37 -18.50 -16.92
N SER A 253 -10.20 -18.70 -15.88
CA SER A 253 -11.47 -19.44 -15.98
C SER A 253 -12.59 -18.70 -16.74
N VAL A 254 -12.47 -17.39 -16.97
CA VAL A 254 -13.48 -16.59 -17.71
C VAL A 254 -13.20 -16.60 -19.21
N SER A 255 -11.95 -16.77 -19.63
CA SER A 255 -11.55 -16.83 -21.05
C SER A 255 -11.93 -18.12 -21.78
N VAL A 256 -12.35 -19.18 -21.08
CA VAL A 256 -12.69 -20.47 -21.71
C VAL A 256 -14.20 -20.61 -22.00
N ALA A 257 -15.03 -19.65 -21.58
CA ALA A 257 -16.49 -19.74 -21.71
C ALA A 257 -17.09 -19.03 -22.94
N SER A 258 -16.30 -18.47 -23.86
CA SER A 258 -16.81 -17.76 -25.05
C SER A 258 -16.44 -18.38 -26.40
N THR A 259 -16.29 -19.71 -26.45
CA THR A 259 -16.28 -20.45 -27.72
C THR A 259 -17.29 -21.60 -27.63
N GLY A 260 -18.53 -21.30 -27.99
CA GLY A 260 -19.65 -22.23 -28.10
C GLY A 260 -20.84 -21.57 -28.78
#